data_AF-A0A368G4M4-F1
#
_entry.id   AF-A0A368G4M4-F1
#
_cell.length_a   1.000
_cell.length_b   1.000
_cell.length_c   1.000
_cell.angle_alpha   90.00
_cell.angle_beta   90.00
_cell.angle_gamma   90.00
#
_symmetry.space_group_name_H-M   'P 1'
#
loop_
_entity.id
_entity.type
_entity.pdbx_description
1 polymer ?
#
loop_
_entity_poly.entity_id
_entity_poly.type
_entity_poly.pdbx_seq_one_letter_code
_entity_poly.pdbx_strand_id
1 'polypeptide(L)'
;MFDLLPQSKLRVKRASYTLPQQKAAVEQEGPEMWNTHIPDDVEEEKENSTVDHQYYLMTIYSNRSEQMNNYWVDIDAMLKKPGVVGNASHPLLSGTYRRAVGAKLTFKFPFYGHMMTNLTIATGGFLYVGDQTHNWLAATQYIAPLMANFDTTLDGSSIVYADDGERFVVEWRKVQLREQHQAGSFTFQTSLFKNGSIAFVYKNVPMNVSNISDEQHPVKCGISDAYLYNHMLMSHGTMSPKRVIYEYHRIEVPLEKVVPNTVVYLEAQPGTLAYFLLFDLVS
;
A
#
# COMPACT_ATOMS: atom_id res chain seq x y z
N MET A 1 49.05 53.20 39.37
CA MET A 1 50.03 52.14 39.09
C MET A 1 49.24 50.91 38.69
N PHE A 2 49.41 50.46 37.43
CA PHE A 2 49.22 49.09 36.94
C PHE A 2 47.81 48.45 37.12
N ASP A 3 47.14 47.80 36.18
CA ASP A 3 47.50 47.26 34.87
C ASP A 3 46.22 47.02 34.06
N LEU A 4 46.30 47.19 32.74
CA LEU A 4 45.28 46.77 31.77
C LEU A 4 45.45 45.27 31.46
N LEU A 5 44.38 44.48 31.63
CA LEU A 5 44.29 43.08 31.19
C LEU A 5 43.02 42.86 30.33
N PRO A 6 43.00 41.86 29.42
CA PRO A 6 42.54 42.03 28.04
C PRO A 6 41.07 41.69 27.80
N GLN A 7 40.46 42.32 26.80
CA GLN A 7 39.16 41.94 26.24
C GLN A 7 39.25 40.59 25.51
N SER A 8 38.66 39.54 26.08
CA SER A 8 38.33 38.31 25.34
C SER A 8 36.92 38.44 24.75
N LYS A 9 36.83 38.68 23.44
CA LYS A 9 35.58 38.56 22.69
C LYS A 9 35.27 37.08 22.45
N LEU A 10 34.55 36.44 23.36
CA LEU A 10 33.89 35.16 23.07
C LEU A 10 32.64 35.43 22.23
N ARG A 11 32.80 35.34 20.91
CA ARG A 11 31.72 35.35 19.93
C ARG A 11 30.96 34.04 20.04
N VAL A 12 29.83 34.03 20.74
CA VAL A 12 28.88 32.92 20.73
C VAL A 12 28.34 32.78 19.31
N LYS A 13 28.82 31.77 18.56
CA LYS A 13 28.20 31.38 17.29
C LYS A 13 26.87 30.71 17.63
N ARG A 14 25.74 31.41 17.41
CA ARG A 14 24.43 30.76 17.26
C ARG A 14 24.54 29.79 16.09
N ALA A 15 24.49 28.49 16.36
CA ALA A 15 24.29 27.49 15.34
C ALA A 15 22.89 27.69 14.77
N SER A 16 22.79 28.30 13.59
CA SER A 16 21.58 28.26 12.79
C SER A 16 21.45 26.85 12.25
N TYR A 17 20.63 26.02 12.90
CA TYR A 17 20.16 24.77 12.31
C TYR A 17 19.29 25.12 11.11
N THR A 18 19.88 25.06 9.93
CA THR A 18 19.12 25.02 8.68
C THR A 18 18.48 23.64 8.64
N LEU A 19 17.17 23.57 8.92
CA LEU A 19 16.37 22.39 8.61
C LEU A 19 16.65 22.01 7.15
N PRO A 20 17.05 20.77 6.86
CA PRO A 20 17.16 20.33 5.47
C PRO A 20 15.81 20.59 4.80
N GLN A 21 15.80 21.40 3.75
CA GLN A 21 14.67 21.44 2.83
C GLN A 21 14.42 19.99 2.42
N GLN A 22 13.30 19.44 2.87
CA GLN A 22 12.86 18.11 2.51
C GLN A 22 12.69 18.12 1.00
N LYS A 23 13.65 17.53 0.28
CA LYS A 23 13.55 17.33 -1.15
C LYS A 23 12.21 16.64 -1.41
N ALA A 24 11.48 17.13 -2.41
CA ALA A 24 10.35 16.41 -2.98
C ALA A 24 10.73 14.93 -3.12
N ALA A 25 9.78 14.03 -2.82
CA ALA A 25 9.97 12.60 -3.00
C ALA A 25 10.65 12.38 -4.35
N VAL A 26 11.87 11.85 -4.31
CA VAL A 26 12.60 11.55 -5.54
C VAL A 26 11.75 10.47 -6.21
N GLU A 27 11.16 10.79 -7.36
CA GLU A 27 10.59 9.81 -8.29
C GLU A 27 11.76 8.95 -8.78
N GLN A 28 12.14 7.99 -7.93
CA GLN A 28 13.07 6.93 -8.31
C GLN A 28 12.25 5.96 -9.16
N GLU A 29 12.83 5.45 -10.25
CA GLU A 29 12.50 4.10 -10.68
C GLU A 29 12.67 3.24 -9.42
N GLY A 30 11.55 2.90 -8.79
CA GLY A 30 11.57 2.30 -7.47
C GLY A 30 12.41 1.02 -7.48
N PRO A 31 12.92 0.59 -6.32
CA PRO A 31 13.47 -0.75 -6.18
C PRO A 31 12.54 -1.79 -6.83
N GLU A 32 13.03 -2.95 -7.28
CA GLU A 32 12.19 -3.98 -7.93
C GLU A 32 11.09 -4.52 -6.98
N MET A 33 10.00 -3.77 -6.81
CA MET A 33 8.78 -4.10 -6.05
C MET A 33 8.09 -5.37 -6.58
N TRP A 34 8.52 -5.82 -7.75
CA TRP A 34 8.07 -7.00 -8.46
C TRP A 34 8.77 -8.26 -8.01
N ASN A 35 9.92 -8.13 -7.34
CA ASN A 35 10.57 -9.25 -6.71
C ASN A 35 9.91 -9.50 -5.34
N THR A 36 8.73 -10.14 -5.36
CA THR A 36 8.04 -10.60 -4.15
C THR A 36 8.62 -11.92 -3.60
N HIS A 37 9.70 -12.43 -4.19
CA HIS A 37 10.39 -13.59 -3.66
C HIS A 37 11.17 -13.17 -2.41
N ILE A 38 10.75 -13.71 -1.28
CA ILE A 38 11.45 -13.56 -0.01
C ILE A 38 12.71 -14.44 -0.08
N PRO A 39 13.91 -13.87 0.12
CA PRO A 39 15.16 -14.64 0.06
C PRO A 39 15.18 -15.81 1.04
N ASP A 40 15.81 -16.92 0.65
CA ASP A 40 15.90 -18.14 1.48
C ASP A 40 16.57 -17.94 2.86
N ASP A 41 17.35 -16.87 3.03
CA ASP A 41 18.01 -16.52 4.29
C ASP A 41 17.12 -15.69 5.25
N VAL A 42 15.91 -15.33 4.82
CA VAL A 42 14.90 -14.64 5.62
C VAL A 42 13.90 -15.66 6.15
N GLU A 43 13.66 -15.65 7.46
CA GLU A 43 12.64 -16.49 8.08
C GLU A 43 11.28 -15.78 8.06
N GLU A 44 10.23 -16.50 7.66
CA GLU A 44 8.85 -16.05 7.73
C GLU A 44 8.16 -16.66 8.95
N GLU A 45 7.75 -15.80 9.88
CA GLU A 45 6.90 -16.16 11.00
C GLU A 45 5.50 -15.59 10.77
N LYS A 46 4.47 -16.42 10.98
CA LYS A 46 3.07 -16.01 10.87
C LYS A 46 2.41 -16.16 12.23
N GLU A 47 1.70 -15.12 12.66
CA GLU A 47 0.91 -15.24 13.87
C GLU A 47 -0.20 -16.29 13.66
N ASN A 48 -0.21 -17.33 14.50
CA ASN A 48 -1.10 -18.48 14.35
C ASN A 48 -2.55 -18.19 14.81
N SER A 49 -2.92 -16.91 14.81
CA SER A 49 -4.09 -16.41 15.53
C SER A 49 -5.30 -16.27 14.63
N THR A 50 -6.41 -16.89 15.04
CA THR A 50 -7.77 -16.69 14.56
C THR A 50 -8.33 -15.28 14.87
N VAL A 51 -7.46 -14.27 14.94
CA VAL A 51 -7.66 -12.97 15.62
C VAL A 51 -7.68 -11.79 14.63
N ASP A 52 -7.89 -12.02 13.32
CA ASP A 52 -8.03 -10.93 12.34
C ASP A 52 -9.28 -10.05 12.51
N HIS A 53 -10.24 -10.45 13.37
CA HIS A 53 -11.43 -9.65 13.68
C HIS A 53 -11.13 -8.38 14.51
N GLN A 54 -9.91 -8.19 15.00
CA GLN A 54 -9.58 -7.03 15.85
C GLN A 54 -9.47 -5.71 15.08
N TYR A 55 -9.08 -5.76 13.81
CA TYR A 55 -8.78 -4.57 13.00
C TYR A 55 -9.81 -4.35 11.90
N TYR A 56 -10.28 -5.42 11.27
CA TYR A 56 -11.21 -5.29 10.16
C TYR A 56 -12.30 -6.35 10.22
N LEU A 57 -13.52 -5.94 9.90
CA LEU A 57 -14.61 -6.84 9.59
C LEU A 57 -14.84 -6.84 8.07
N MET A 58 -14.64 -7.99 7.44
CA MET A 58 -14.87 -8.15 6.00
C MET A 58 -16.33 -8.48 5.70
N THR A 59 -16.94 -7.71 4.80
CA THR A 59 -18.24 -8.01 4.19
C THR A 59 -18.12 -8.06 2.68
N ILE A 60 -18.71 -9.08 2.06
CA ILE A 60 -18.73 -9.23 0.59
C ILE A 60 -20.16 -9.04 0.09
N TYR A 61 -20.36 -8.02 -0.74
CA TYR A 61 -21.61 -7.76 -1.43
C TYR A 61 -21.49 -8.19 -2.89
N SER A 62 -22.11 -9.32 -3.26
CA SER A 62 -22.15 -9.81 -4.65
C SER A 62 -23.51 -9.55 -5.30
N ASN A 63 -23.50 -9.15 -6.57
CA ASN A 63 -24.71 -8.90 -7.37
C ASN A 63 -25.67 -7.88 -6.72
N ARG A 64 -25.11 -6.84 -6.09
CA ARG A 64 -25.87 -5.73 -5.49
C ARG A 64 -25.55 -4.42 -6.19
N SER A 65 -26.38 -4.05 -7.17
CA SER A 65 -26.22 -2.83 -7.95
C SER A 65 -26.17 -1.56 -7.08
N GLU A 66 -26.95 -1.52 -6.00
CA GLU A 66 -26.91 -0.44 -5.03
C GLU A 66 -25.53 -0.28 -4.39
N GLN A 67 -24.91 -1.37 -3.95
CA GLN A 67 -23.57 -1.32 -3.34
C GLN A 67 -22.50 -0.96 -4.38
N MET A 68 -22.63 -1.45 -5.61
CA MET A 68 -21.77 -1.00 -6.70
C MET A 68 -21.87 0.53 -6.89
N ASN A 69 -23.07 1.11 -6.88
CA ASN A 69 -23.25 2.56 -7.02
C ASN A 69 -22.74 3.36 -5.81
N ASN A 70 -22.84 2.81 -4.61
CA ASN A 70 -22.36 3.46 -3.39
C ASN A 70 -20.83 3.54 -3.32
N TYR A 71 -20.14 2.48 -3.77
CA TYR A 71 -18.70 2.35 -3.63
C TYR A 71 -17.90 2.65 -4.90
N TRP A 72 -18.47 2.45 -6.10
CA TRP A 72 -17.80 2.80 -7.35
C TRP A 72 -17.65 4.32 -7.49
N VAL A 73 -16.47 4.76 -7.89
CA VAL A 73 -16.16 6.18 -8.05
C VAL A 73 -15.88 6.48 -9.52
N ASP A 74 -16.56 7.47 -10.07
CA ASP A 74 -16.11 8.10 -11.30
C ASP A 74 -14.94 9.05 -10.97
N ILE A 75 -13.71 8.55 -11.10
CA ILE A 75 -12.50 9.30 -10.79
C ILE A 75 -12.33 10.51 -11.72
N ASP A 76 -12.74 10.40 -12.98
CA ASP A 76 -12.65 11.50 -13.95
C ASP A 76 -13.61 12.64 -13.56
N ALA A 77 -14.78 12.33 -13.01
CA ALA A 77 -15.67 13.32 -12.43
C ALA A 77 -15.15 13.86 -11.07
N MET A 78 -14.54 13.01 -10.25
CA MET A 78 -13.96 13.38 -8.95
C MET A 78 -12.84 14.42 -9.13
N LEU A 79 -11.93 14.20 -10.08
CA LEU A 79 -10.79 15.09 -10.37
C LEU A 79 -11.20 16.48 -10.85
N LYS A 80 -12.43 16.68 -11.32
CA LYS A 80 -12.95 17.99 -11.72
C LYS A 80 -13.40 18.85 -10.53
N LYS A 81 -13.53 18.26 -9.34
CA LYS A 81 -13.99 18.97 -8.14
C LYS A 81 -12.86 19.81 -7.54
N PRO A 82 -13.14 21.03 -7.03
CA PRO A 82 -12.13 21.84 -6.35
C PRO A 82 -11.54 21.12 -5.14
N GLY A 83 -10.21 21.21 -4.97
CA GLY A 83 -9.51 20.65 -3.81
C GLY A 83 -9.17 19.15 -3.92
N VAL A 84 -9.65 18.45 -4.95
CA VAL A 84 -9.26 17.06 -5.22
C VAL A 84 -7.88 17.04 -5.87
N VAL A 85 -7.00 16.18 -5.36
CA VAL A 85 -5.68 15.92 -5.95
C VAL A 85 -5.64 14.52 -6.55
N GLY A 86 -4.80 14.28 -7.55
CA GLY A 86 -4.71 12.96 -8.18
C GLY A 86 -4.12 13.02 -9.58
N ASN A 87 -4.21 11.91 -10.29
CA ASN A 87 -3.66 11.81 -11.64
C ASN A 87 -4.51 10.87 -12.52
N ALA A 88 -4.97 11.37 -13.67
CA ALA A 88 -5.70 10.60 -14.68
C ALA A 88 -4.80 10.02 -15.79
N SER A 89 -3.53 10.41 -15.85
CA SER A 89 -2.57 9.99 -16.88
C SER A 89 -1.14 10.10 -16.34
N HIS A 90 -0.77 9.18 -15.45
CA HIS A 90 0.60 9.12 -14.93
C HIS A 90 1.49 8.30 -15.88
N PRO A 91 2.62 8.85 -16.40
CA PRO A 91 3.48 8.15 -17.37
C PRO A 91 4.03 6.81 -16.90
N LEU A 92 4.27 6.66 -15.59
CA LEU A 92 4.75 5.41 -14.98
C LEU A 92 3.65 4.43 -14.54
N LEU A 93 2.38 4.78 -14.75
CA LEU A 93 1.25 3.89 -14.42
C LEU A 93 0.36 3.58 -15.63
N SER A 94 0.71 4.09 -16.80
CA SER A 94 0.01 3.85 -18.06
C SER A 94 1.04 3.60 -19.15
N GLY A 95 0.87 2.56 -19.97
CA GLY A 95 1.87 2.22 -20.99
C GLY A 95 3.15 1.61 -20.42
N THR A 96 3.10 1.06 -19.20
CA THR A 96 4.29 0.49 -18.53
C THR A 96 4.04 -0.90 -17.98
N TYR A 97 5.12 -1.64 -17.82
CA TYR A 97 5.11 -2.94 -17.16
C TYR A 97 6.07 -2.89 -15.98
N ARG A 98 5.65 -3.52 -14.90
CA ARG A 98 6.42 -3.61 -13.67
C ARG A 98 6.90 -2.26 -13.14
N ARG A 99 5.95 -1.36 -12.89
CA ARG A 99 6.22 -0.03 -12.32
C ARG A 99 5.37 0.22 -11.08
N ALA A 100 5.83 1.18 -10.28
CA ALA A 100 5.13 1.64 -9.10
C ALA A 100 5.42 3.12 -8.87
N VAL A 101 4.46 3.85 -8.31
CA VAL A 101 4.55 5.30 -8.09
C VAL A 101 4.13 5.64 -6.68
N GLY A 102 4.96 6.42 -5.99
CA GLY A 102 4.62 6.94 -4.67
C GLY A 102 3.44 7.91 -4.74
N ALA A 103 2.48 7.74 -3.85
CA ALA A 103 1.37 8.66 -3.64
C ALA A 103 1.33 9.10 -2.18
N LYS A 104 1.06 10.38 -1.97
CA LYS A 104 0.91 10.97 -0.65
C LYS A 104 -0.57 11.27 -0.40
N LEU A 105 -1.10 10.69 0.66
CA LEU A 105 -2.45 10.94 1.14
C LEU A 105 -2.55 12.34 1.75
N THR A 106 -3.68 12.99 1.54
CA THR A 106 -4.01 14.28 2.15
C THR A 106 -4.55 14.15 3.58
N PHE A 107 -4.77 12.92 4.04
CA PHE A 107 -5.20 12.55 5.39
C PHE A 107 -4.31 11.45 5.98
N LYS A 108 -4.36 11.28 7.31
CA LYS A 108 -3.74 10.12 7.98
C LYS A 108 -4.68 8.93 7.86
N PHE A 109 -4.21 7.86 7.21
CA PHE A 109 -4.95 6.62 7.07
C PHE A 109 -4.51 5.64 8.18
N PRO A 110 -5.42 5.21 9.07
CA PRO A 110 -5.11 4.18 10.05
C PRO A 110 -5.17 2.79 9.40
N PHE A 111 -4.08 2.04 9.52
CA PHE A 111 -3.93 0.68 9.00
C PHE A 111 -3.22 -0.15 10.07
N TYR A 112 -3.78 -1.29 10.50
CA TYR A 112 -3.21 -2.18 11.54
C TYR A 112 -2.52 -1.47 12.73
N GLY A 113 -3.18 -0.46 13.30
CA GLY A 113 -2.70 0.26 14.49
C GLY A 113 -1.65 1.34 14.23
N HIS A 114 -1.23 1.57 12.98
CA HIS A 114 -0.32 2.64 12.60
C HIS A 114 -0.97 3.66 11.65
N MET A 115 -0.51 4.90 11.70
CA MET A 115 -1.01 6.00 10.87
C MET A 115 -0.07 6.24 9.70
N MET A 116 -0.53 5.99 8.48
CA MET A 116 0.25 6.21 7.26
C MET A 116 -0.28 7.40 6.45
N THR A 117 0.64 8.04 5.72
CA THR A 117 0.33 9.15 4.80
C THR A 117 1.00 8.98 3.42
N ASN A 118 1.83 7.96 3.26
CA ASN A 118 2.49 7.66 2.00
C ASN A 118 2.24 6.20 1.67
N LEU A 119 2.03 5.90 0.39
CA LEU A 119 1.90 4.56 -0.14
C LEU A 119 2.50 4.53 -1.55
N THR A 120 2.63 3.34 -2.12
CA THR A 120 3.06 3.19 -3.52
C THR A 120 2.00 2.44 -4.32
N ILE A 121 1.53 3.03 -5.43
CA ILE A 121 0.59 2.40 -6.35
C ILE A 121 1.39 1.54 -7.34
N ALA A 122 1.12 0.24 -7.41
CA ALA A 122 1.80 -0.66 -8.35
C ALA A 122 0.94 -1.01 -9.56
N THR A 123 1.58 -1.20 -10.73
CA THR A 123 0.86 -1.63 -11.94
C THR A 123 0.20 -3.00 -11.80
N GLY A 124 0.63 -3.80 -10.82
CA GLY A 124 0.14 -5.14 -10.52
C GLY A 124 -1.17 -5.24 -9.76
N GLY A 125 -1.93 -4.16 -9.62
CA GLY A 125 -3.25 -4.22 -8.98
C GLY A 125 -3.23 -4.15 -7.45
N PHE A 126 -2.19 -3.54 -6.86
CA PHE A 126 -2.07 -3.38 -5.41
C PHE A 126 -1.41 -2.07 -5.00
N LEU A 127 -1.61 -1.71 -3.74
CA LEU A 127 -0.89 -0.65 -3.03
C LEU A 127 0.13 -1.29 -2.10
N TYR A 128 1.36 -0.82 -2.14
CA TYR A 128 2.37 -1.12 -1.13
C TYR A 128 2.29 -0.08 -0.02
N VAL A 129 2.33 -0.57 1.23
CA VAL A 129 2.12 0.23 2.44
C VAL A 129 3.29 0.16 3.42
N GLY A 130 4.30 -0.65 3.13
CA GLY A 130 5.51 -0.73 3.95
C GLY A 130 6.42 0.50 3.82
N ASP A 131 7.38 0.62 4.73
CA ASP A 131 8.49 1.55 4.54
C ASP A 131 9.33 1.05 3.35
N GLN A 132 9.86 1.96 2.52
CA GLN A 132 10.55 1.57 1.27
C GLN A 132 11.96 0.98 1.52
N THR A 133 12.17 0.27 2.63
CA THR A 133 13.48 -0.20 3.07
C THR A 133 13.93 -1.46 2.32
N HIS A 134 13.01 -2.37 1.95
CA HIS A 134 13.33 -3.63 1.29
C HIS A 134 12.30 -4.06 0.22
N ASN A 135 12.78 -4.43 -0.97
CA ASN A 135 12.00 -4.64 -2.19
C ASN A 135 10.99 -5.80 -2.13
N TRP A 136 11.30 -6.84 -1.36
CA TRP A 136 10.47 -8.04 -1.23
C TRP A 136 9.32 -7.89 -0.23
N LEU A 137 9.27 -6.79 0.55
CA LEU A 137 8.20 -6.54 1.51
C LEU A 137 6.83 -6.36 0.85
N ALA A 138 6.76 -6.08 -0.46
CA ALA A 138 5.50 -6.14 -1.20
C ALA A 138 4.83 -7.52 -1.12
N ALA A 139 5.56 -8.58 -0.77
CA ALA A 139 5.02 -9.89 -0.48
C ALA A 139 4.16 -9.92 0.80
N THR A 140 4.46 -9.08 1.80
CA THR A 140 3.87 -9.16 3.14
C THR A 140 3.20 -7.87 3.61
N GLN A 141 3.37 -6.75 2.90
CA GLN A 141 2.77 -5.45 3.24
C GLN A 141 2.03 -4.87 2.03
N TYR A 142 0.72 -5.14 1.95
CA TYR A 142 -0.07 -4.75 0.79
C TYR A 142 -1.54 -4.47 1.11
N ILE A 143 -2.14 -3.61 0.28
CA ILE A 143 -3.58 -3.52 0.08
C ILE A 143 -3.86 -3.89 -1.38
N ALA A 144 -4.37 -5.09 -1.61
CA ALA A 144 -4.47 -5.72 -2.93
C ALA A 144 -5.94 -6.03 -3.26
N PRO A 145 -6.67 -5.15 -3.98
CA PRO A 145 -7.95 -5.56 -4.56
C PRO A 145 -7.76 -6.73 -5.53
N LEU A 146 -6.68 -6.75 -6.30
CA LEU A 146 -6.29 -7.93 -7.08
C LEU A 146 -4.84 -7.77 -7.50
N MET A 147 -3.92 -8.35 -6.74
CA MET A 147 -2.52 -8.46 -7.12
C MET A 147 -2.37 -9.57 -8.15
N ALA A 148 -1.83 -9.28 -9.33
CA ALA A 148 -1.54 -10.26 -10.38
C ALA A 148 -0.50 -9.71 -11.37
N ASN A 149 -0.10 -10.53 -12.36
CA ASN A 149 0.81 -10.14 -13.44
C ASN A 149 0.16 -9.19 -14.48
N PHE A 150 -0.39 -8.07 -14.02
CA PHE A 150 -1.02 -7.08 -14.87
C PHE A 150 0.01 -6.26 -15.66
N ASP A 151 -0.33 -5.99 -16.91
CA ASP A 151 0.42 -5.18 -17.85
C ASP A 151 -0.44 -4.00 -18.32
N THR A 152 0.12 -2.79 -18.26
CA THR A 152 -0.55 -1.56 -18.72
C THR A 152 -0.05 -1.08 -20.08
N THR A 153 0.88 -1.80 -20.72
CA THR A 153 1.39 -1.50 -22.07
C THR A 153 0.36 -1.77 -23.16
N LEU A 154 -0.69 -2.53 -22.85
CA LEU A 154 -1.72 -2.90 -23.81
C LEU A 154 -2.81 -1.84 -23.96
N ASP A 155 -3.32 -1.74 -25.19
CA ASP A 155 -4.23 -0.69 -25.63
C ASP A 155 -5.42 -0.47 -24.69
N GLY A 156 -5.55 0.78 -24.24
CA GLY A 156 -6.66 1.25 -23.43
C GLY A 156 -6.53 1.00 -21.93
N SER A 157 -5.43 0.40 -21.47
CA SER A 157 -5.13 0.25 -20.04
C SER A 157 -4.66 1.56 -19.43
N SER A 158 -5.18 1.92 -18.26
CA SER A 158 -4.67 3.03 -17.48
C SER A 158 -4.86 2.79 -16.00
N ILE A 159 -4.05 3.44 -15.18
CA ILE A 159 -4.25 3.48 -13.74
C ILE A 159 -4.39 4.93 -13.34
N VAL A 160 -5.51 5.24 -12.69
CA VAL A 160 -5.87 6.59 -12.30
C VAL A 160 -6.18 6.62 -10.81
N TYR A 161 -5.89 7.74 -10.16
CA TYR A 161 -6.15 7.89 -8.73
C TYR A 161 -6.56 9.31 -8.37
N ALA A 162 -7.29 9.45 -7.26
CA ALA A 162 -7.74 10.72 -6.72
C ALA A 162 -7.87 10.67 -5.20
N ASP A 163 -7.72 11.81 -4.55
CA ASP A 163 -7.86 12.05 -3.12
C ASP A 163 -8.69 13.33 -2.91
N ASP A 164 -9.78 13.24 -2.14
CA ASP A 164 -10.63 14.38 -1.79
C ASP A 164 -10.50 14.85 -0.33
N GLY A 165 -9.54 14.30 0.43
CA GLY A 165 -9.38 14.60 1.86
C GLY A 165 -10.17 13.71 2.80
N GLU A 166 -11.14 12.95 2.29
CA GLU A 166 -11.94 11.98 3.05
C GLU A 166 -11.76 10.56 2.52
N ARG A 167 -11.45 10.40 1.23
CA ARG A 167 -11.15 9.13 0.60
C ARG A 167 -10.10 9.28 -0.50
N PHE A 168 -9.17 8.34 -0.50
CA PHE A 168 -8.24 8.10 -1.60
C PHE A 168 -8.72 6.91 -2.44
N VAL A 169 -8.74 7.02 -3.76
CA VAL A 169 -9.22 5.98 -4.68
C VAL A 169 -8.20 5.73 -5.77
N VAL A 170 -7.95 4.46 -6.08
CA VAL A 170 -7.18 4.02 -7.24
C VAL A 170 -8.03 3.10 -8.10
N GLU A 171 -8.01 3.31 -9.41
CA GLU A 171 -8.64 2.44 -10.40
C GLU A 171 -7.57 1.84 -11.32
N TRP A 172 -7.55 0.51 -11.41
CA TRP A 172 -6.86 -0.20 -12.48
C TRP A 172 -7.86 -0.41 -13.61
N ARG A 173 -7.81 0.46 -14.61
CA ARG A 173 -8.78 0.53 -15.71
C ARG A 173 -8.28 -0.28 -16.89
N LYS A 174 -9.10 -1.26 -17.31
CA LYS A 174 -8.85 -2.13 -18.46
C LYS A 174 -7.48 -2.83 -18.49
N VAL A 175 -6.86 -3.06 -17.34
CA VAL A 175 -5.56 -3.75 -17.25
C VAL A 175 -5.70 -5.21 -17.69
N GLN A 176 -4.66 -5.79 -18.28
CA GLN A 176 -4.70 -7.16 -18.81
C GLN A 176 -3.59 -8.01 -18.21
N LEU A 177 -3.83 -9.32 -18.09
CA LEU A 177 -2.82 -10.26 -17.60
C LEU A 177 -1.80 -10.54 -18.70
N ARG A 178 -0.51 -10.38 -18.39
CA ARG A 178 0.57 -10.47 -19.39
C ARG A 178 0.69 -11.81 -20.10
N GLU A 179 0.43 -12.91 -19.41
CA GLU A 179 0.53 -14.25 -20.01
C GLU A 179 -0.85 -14.81 -20.41
N GLN A 180 -1.92 -14.08 -20.08
CA GLN A 180 -3.31 -14.54 -20.23
C GLN A 180 -4.20 -13.45 -20.85
N HIS A 181 -3.65 -12.68 -21.80
CA HIS A 181 -4.35 -11.57 -22.47
C HIS A 181 -5.70 -11.97 -23.08
N GLN A 182 -5.83 -13.21 -23.54
CA GLN A 182 -7.06 -13.77 -24.10
C GLN A 182 -8.24 -13.78 -23.11
N ALA A 183 -7.97 -13.69 -21.80
CA ALA A 183 -9.01 -13.56 -20.79
C ALA A 183 -9.76 -12.22 -20.92
N GLY A 184 -9.15 -11.20 -21.53
CA GLY A 184 -9.69 -9.86 -21.62
C GLY A 184 -9.22 -8.95 -20.49
N SER A 185 -9.84 -7.77 -20.41
CA SER A 185 -9.41 -6.70 -19.49
C SER A 185 -10.12 -6.73 -18.15
N PHE A 186 -9.42 -6.37 -17.09
CA PHE A 186 -9.94 -6.23 -15.74
C PHE A 186 -10.18 -4.75 -15.45
N THR A 187 -11.20 -4.45 -14.64
CA THR A 187 -11.45 -3.10 -14.16
C THR A 187 -11.95 -3.14 -12.73
N PHE A 188 -11.15 -2.61 -11.82
CA PHE A 188 -11.44 -2.63 -10.38
C PHE A 188 -10.84 -1.41 -9.68
N GLN A 189 -11.39 -1.11 -8.51
CA GLN A 189 -10.99 0.01 -7.68
C GLN A 189 -10.62 -0.44 -6.26
N THR A 190 -9.74 0.32 -5.63
CA THR A 190 -9.58 0.37 -4.17
C THR A 190 -9.86 1.77 -3.68
N SER A 191 -10.64 1.86 -2.61
CA SER A 191 -10.87 3.08 -1.84
C SER A 191 -10.31 2.93 -0.43
N LEU A 192 -9.48 3.87 0.02
CA LEU A 192 -9.06 4.03 1.40
C LEU A 192 -9.83 5.19 2.01
N PHE A 193 -10.62 4.93 3.05
CA PHE A 193 -11.39 5.95 3.74
C PHE A 193 -10.60 6.49 4.93
N LYS A 194 -10.75 7.78 5.24
CA LYS A 194 -10.08 8.44 6.36
C LYS A 194 -10.31 7.80 7.73
N ASN A 195 -11.41 7.08 7.90
CA ASN A 195 -11.72 6.32 9.11
C ASN A 195 -10.97 4.98 9.21
N GLY A 196 -10.16 4.60 8.20
CA GLY A 196 -9.41 3.34 8.16
C GLY A 196 -10.06 2.25 7.33
N SER A 197 -11.36 2.38 6.99
CA SER A 197 -12.04 1.37 6.19
C SER A 197 -11.49 1.31 4.77
N ILE A 198 -11.66 0.16 4.12
CA ILE A 198 -11.19 -0.10 2.76
C ILE A 198 -12.34 -0.70 1.95
N ALA A 199 -12.50 -0.29 0.69
CA ALA A 199 -13.41 -0.95 -0.25
C ALA A 199 -12.67 -1.39 -1.51
N PHE A 200 -12.88 -2.65 -1.90
CA PHE A 200 -12.51 -3.17 -3.23
C PHE A 200 -13.78 -3.28 -4.07
N VAL A 201 -13.75 -2.75 -5.29
CA VAL A 201 -14.91 -2.73 -6.18
C VAL A 201 -14.54 -3.33 -7.52
N TYR A 202 -15.24 -4.40 -7.92
CA TYR A 202 -14.94 -5.17 -9.13
C TYR A 202 -15.98 -4.89 -10.20
N LYS A 203 -15.63 -4.06 -11.18
CA LYS A 203 -16.52 -3.68 -12.28
C LYS A 203 -16.44 -4.66 -13.45
N ASN A 204 -15.23 -5.07 -13.82
CA ASN A 204 -15.01 -6.07 -14.86
C ASN A 204 -13.96 -7.09 -14.42
N VAL A 205 -14.32 -8.36 -14.44
CA VAL A 205 -13.46 -9.50 -14.08
C VAL A 205 -13.80 -10.63 -15.07
N PRO A 206 -13.04 -10.79 -16.16
CA PRO A 206 -13.50 -11.57 -17.31
C PRO A 206 -13.14 -13.06 -17.23
N MET A 207 -12.42 -13.48 -16.19
CA MET A 207 -12.13 -14.89 -15.88
C MET A 207 -12.22 -15.15 -14.37
N ASN A 208 -12.35 -16.41 -13.97
CA ASN A 208 -12.24 -16.78 -12.58
C ASN A 208 -10.82 -16.48 -12.08
N VAL A 209 -10.71 -15.69 -11.02
CA VAL A 209 -9.42 -15.25 -10.45
C VAL A 209 -8.57 -16.41 -9.94
N SER A 210 -9.18 -17.52 -9.52
CA SER A 210 -8.45 -18.74 -9.13
C SER A 210 -7.69 -19.40 -10.31
N ASN A 211 -7.96 -19.00 -11.54
CA ASN A 211 -7.29 -19.52 -12.75
C ASN A 211 -6.19 -18.58 -13.28
N ILE A 212 -5.91 -17.49 -12.57
CA ILE A 212 -4.79 -16.61 -12.93
C ILE A 212 -3.49 -17.34 -12.60
N SER A 213 -2.55 -17.35 -13.54
CA SER A 213 -1.23 -17.95 -13.36
C SER A 213 -0.41 -17.14 -12.35
N ASP A 214 0.19 -17.85 -11.39
CA ASP A 214 1.07 -17.30 -10.37
C ASP A 214 2.58 -17.51 -10.69
N GLU A 215 2.90 -18.15 -11.82
CA GLU A 215 4.27 -18.52 -12.20
C GLU A 215 5.23 -17.32 -12.32
N GLN A 216 4.73 -16.21 -12.86
CA GLN A 216 5.53 -15.00 -13.11
C GLN A 216 5.30 -13.90 -12.07
N HIS A 217 4.22 -14.00 -11.30
CA HIS A 217 3.85 -13.04 -10.27
C HIS A 217 2.77 -13.62 -9.35
N PRO A 218 2.84 -13.41 -8.02
CA PRO A 218 1.81 -13.89 -7.12
C PRO A 218 0.42 -13.34 -7.45
N VAL A 219 -0.59 -14.17 -7.15
CA VAL A 219 -2.00 -13.79 -7.16
C VAL A 219 -2.47 -13.62 -5.72
N LYS A 220 -2.80 -12.38 -5.32
CA LYS A 220 -3.27 -12.08 -3.95
C LYS A 220 -4.47 -11.15 -4.00
N CYS A 221 -5.43 -11.37 -3.11
CA CYS A 221 -6.59 -10.50 -2.94
C CYS A 221 -6.85 -10.33 -1.45
N GLY A 222 -6.80 -9.10 -0.93
CA GLY A 222 -6.84 -8.86 0.50
C GLY A 222 -5.92 -7.75 1.00
N ILE A 223 -5.69 -7.76 2.30
CA ILE A 223 -4.78 -6.85 3.00
C ILE A 223 -3.81 -7.63 3.87
N SER A 224 -2.56 -7.20 3.94
CA SER A 224 -1.57 -7.75 4.86
C SER A 224 -0.64 -6.67 5.37
N ASP A 225 -0.21 -6.83 6.63
CA ASP A 225 0.92 -6.09 7.18
C ASP A 225 1.86 -6.98 7.97
N ALA A 226 3.13 -6.59 7.97
CA ALA A 226 4.23 -7.29 8.58
C ALA A 226 5.27 -6.31 9.09
N TYR A 227 6.05 -6.69 10.09
CA TYR A 227 7.25 -5.94 10.46
C TYR A 227 8.50 -6.81 10.31
N LEU A 228 9.61 -6.13 10.01
CA LEU A 228 10.93 -6.75 9.88
C LEU A 228 11.72 -6.52 11.16
N TYR A 229 12.31 -7.57 11.70
CA TYR A 229 13.28 -7.45 12.78
C TYR A 229 14.48 -8.38 12.56
N ASN A 230 15.59 -8.06 13.22
CA ASN A 230 16.78 -8.90 13.20
C ASN A 230 16.78 -9.76 14.45
N HIS A 231 16.83 -11.08 14.27
CA HIS A 231 16.98 -12.04 15.35
C HIS A 231 18.37 -12.68 15.31
N MET A 232 19.00 -12.84 16.46
CA MET A 232 20.29 -13.53 16.55
C MET A 232 20.04 -15.03 16.73
N LEU A 233 20.28 -15.82 15.69
CA LEU A 233 20.08 -17.27 15.75
C LEU A 233 21.42 -18.00 15.87
N MET A 234 21.46 -19.01 16.76
CA MET A 234 22.56 -19.96 16.83
C MET A 234 22.38 -21.02 15.76
N SER A 235 23.26 -21.04 14.77
CA SER A 235 23.39 -22.15 13.83
C SER A 235 24.83 -22.64 13.82
N HIS A 236 25.01 -23.96 13.97
CA HIS A 236 26.31 -24.64 13.99
C HIS A 236 27.37 -24.01 14.92
N GLY A 237 26.96 -23.47 16.07
CA GLY A 237 27.86 -22.88 17.07
C GLY A 237 28.28 -21.43 16.80
N THR A 238 27.77 -20.81 15.73
CA THR A 238 27.96 -19.39 15.39
C THR A 238 26.67 -18.61 15.54
N MET A 239 26.75 -17.41 16.13
CA MET A 239 25.66 -16.44 16.23
C MET A 239 25.67 -15.56 14.99
N SER A 240 24.68 -15.70 14.11
CA SER A 240 24.50 -14.84 12.94
C SER A 240 23.18 -14.07 13.04
N PRO A 241 23.16 -12.78 12.67
CA PRO A 241 21.92 -12.06 12.52
C PRO A 241 21.12 -12.66 11.35
N LYS A 242 19.89 -13.09 11.61
CA LYS A 242 18.91 -13.43 10.60
C LYS A 242 17.83 -12.36 10.56
N ARG A 243 17.35 -12.06 9.36
CA ARG A 243 16.18 -11.21 9.16
C ARG A 243 14.94 -12.08 9.30
N VAL A 244 13.98 -11.60 10.08
CA VAL A 244 12.70 -12.29 10.29
C VAL A 244 11.58 -11.35 9.89
N ILE A 245 10.68 -11.85 9.05
CA ILE A 245 9.42 -11.19 8.73
C ILE A 245 8.37 -11.77 9.65
N TYR A 246 7.74 -10.91 10.44
CA TYR A 246 6.59 -11.28 11.23
C TYR A 246 5.32 -10.75 10.57
N GLU A 247 4.58 -11.62 9.89
CA GLU A 247 3.26 -11.34 9.33
C GLU A 247 2.21 -11.57 10.42
N TYR A 248 1.61 -10.48 10.89
CA TYR A 248 0.78 -10.50 12.10
C TYR A 248 -0.69 -10.24 11.83
N HIS A 249 -1.03 -9.59 10.71
CA HIS A 249 -2.42 -9.44 10.29
C HIS A 249 -2.60 -9.65 8.81
N ARG A 250 -3.56 -10.51 8.44
CA ARG A 250 -3.81 -10.85 7.05
C ARG A 250 -5.27 -11.22 6.81
N ILE A 251 -5.94 -10.42 5.99
CA ILE A 251 -7.27 -10.79 5.49
C ILE A 251 -7.15 -11.15 4.03
N GLU A 252 -7.48 -12.40 3.71
CA GLU A 252 -7.59 -12.88 2.34
C GLU A 252 -9.06 -12.87 1.88
N VAL A 253 -9.29 -12.28 0.72
CA VAL A 253 -10.57 -12.38 0.03
C VAL A 253 -10.56 -13.69 -0.77
N PRO A 254 -11.59 -14.55 -0.64
CA PRO A 254 -11.67 -15.76 -1.43
C PRO A 254 -11.72 -15.43 -2.93
N LEU A 255 -10.78 -15.96 -3.71
CA LEU A 255 -10.59 -15.57 -5.12
C LEU A 255 -11.85 -15.88 -5.97
N GLU A 256 -12.59 -16.94 -5.65
CA GLU A 256 -13.83 -17.30 -6.32
C GLU A 256 -14.99 -16.31 -6.07
N LYS A 257 -14.85 -15.43 -5.07
CA LYS A 257 -15.79 -14.32 -4.81
C LYS A 257 -15.44 -13.06 -5.57
N VAL A 258 -14.24 -12.98 -6.14
CA VAL A 258 -13.80 -11.85 -6.97
C VAL A 258 -14.39 -12.01 -8.38
N VAL A 259 -15.65 -11.59 -8.51
CA VAL A 259 -16.42 -11.64 -9.76
C VAL A 259 -17.00 -10.26 -10.09
N PRO A 260 -17.47 -10.00 -11.33
CA PRO A 260 -18.07 -8.71 -11.67
C PRO A 260 -19.25 -8.36 -10.75
N ASN A 261 -19.47 -7.07 -10.51
CA ASN A 261 -20.52 -6.54 -9.63
C ASN A 261 -20.38 -7.01 -8.17
N THR A 262 -19.14 -7.06 -7.69
CA THR A 262 -18.83 -7.38 -6.30
C THR A 262 -18.14 -6.21 -5.62
N VAL A 263 -18.52 -5.97 -4.37
CA VAL A 263 -17.81 -5.08 -3.44
C VAL A 263 -17.33 -5.90 -2.26
N VAL A 264 -16.04 -5.79 -1.92
CA VAL A 264 -15.51 -6.23 -0.64
C VAL A 264 -15.30 -4.99 0.22
N TYR A 265 -15.96 -4.93 1.37
CA TYR A 265 -15.82 -3.84 2.32
C TYR A 265 -15.14 -4.36 3.58
N LEU A 266 -14.01 -3.75 3.93
CA LEU A 266 -13.24 -4.01 5.14
C LEU A 266 -13.52 -2.85 6.09
N GLU A 267 -14.40 -3.07 7.05
CA GLU A 267 -14.77 -2.06 8.03
C GLU A 267 -13.73 -2.00 9.14
N ALA A 268 -13.06 -0.85 9.29
CA ALA A 268 -12.10 -0.64 10.36
C ALA A 268 -12.79 -0.71 11.73
N GLN A 269 -12.28 -1.60 12.58
CA GLN A 269 -12.72 -1.78 13.96
C GLN A 269 -11.95 -0.83 14.90
N PRO A 270 -12.43 -0.61 16.13
CA PRO A 270 -11.73 0.26 17.10
C PRO A 270 -10.25 -0.11 17.32
N GLY A 271 -9.87 -1.38 17.18
CA GLY A 271 -8.47 -1.84 17.28
C GLY A 271 -7.53 -1.16 16.28
N THR A 272 -8.02 -0.81 15.10
CA THR A 272 -7.28 -0.07 14.06
C THR A 272 -6.91 1.35 14.48
N LEU A 273 -7.64 1.90 15.45
CA LEU A 273 -7.39 3.22 16.03
C LEU A 273 -6.72 3.14 17.41
N ALA A 274 -6.76 1.99 18.08
CA ALA A 274 -6.52 1.86 19.52
C ALA A 274 -5.05 2.06 19.95
N TYR A 275 -4.07 1.75 19.10
CA TYR A 275 -2.66 1.95 19.45
C TYR A 275 -2.23 3.43 19.52
N PHE A 276 -3.07 4.36 19.06
CA PHE A 276 -2.75 5.79 19.10
C PHE A 276 -3.07 6.44 20.46
N LEU A 277 -4.07 5.95 21.19
CA LEU A 277 -4.48 6.55 22.47
C LEU A 277 -3.51 6.27 23.63
N LEU A 278 -2.63 5.28 23.49
CA LEU A 278 -1.65 4.93 24.53
C LEU A 278 -0.32 5.70 24.42
N PHE A 279 0.04 6.20 23.24
CA PHE A 279 1.31 6.93 23.04
C PHE A 279 1.17 8.46 23.19
N ASP A 280 0.00 9.03 22.88
CA ASP A 280 -0.25 10.48 23.09
C ASP A 280 -0.51 10.85 24.57
N LEU A 281 -0.70 9.88 25.46
CA LEU A 281 -0.80 10.10 26.91
C LEU A 281 0.56 10.05 27.64
N VAL A 282 1.65 9.72 26.94
CA VAL A 282 3.00 9.56 27.52
C VAL A 282 4.04 10.49 26.85
N SER A 283 3.60 11.41 26.00
CA SER A 283 4.46 12.40 25.32
C SER A 283 4.30 13.81 25.89
#